data_AF-A0A1I6G5Z8-F1
#
_entry.id   AF-A0A1I6G5Z8-F1
#
_cell.length_a   1.000
_cell.length_b   1.000
_cell.length_c   1.000
_cell.angle_alpha   90.00
_cell.angle_beta   90.00
_cell.angle_gamma   90.00
#
_symmetry.space_group_name_H-M   'P 1'
#
loop_
_entity.id
_entity.type
_entity.pdbx_description
1 polymer ?
#
loop_
_entity_poly.entity_id
_entity_poly.type
_entity_poly.pdbx_seq_one_letter_code
_entity_poly.pdbx_strand_id
1 'polypeptide(L)'
;MSGSRDISFARSLREWWLVNGDRLAVAAVLLAVVFAGSLWLTLSEVLRIGEGSYIPTLLGSGVLSGLATIITVTLSINQLILSRIFGAPNDLNDRLDATLDFRRDAAAVLDVTTVSNDPGTFLVEISEAVRDRASALEVEVAEVGDPSDGAVRSYAEELQTYAEQFGDADDENTTMDVLSRTLSSEYAEQMTATRHLREEFGDDLSAEAEAALDDLYDLLRAVAITRQFLKTMALQQDLALLSKRLIYSGLLALAAAVVTVLLYTSQPSVAVPATLLPWVVSAAFVVVFAPMAILVAHIFRVATVTRYTVSVGPFVPPEEQTDIGRF
;
A
#
# COMPACT_ATOMS: atom_id res chain seq x y z
N MET A 1 -8.09 -26.48 33.46
CA MET A 1 -8.25 -25.08 33.05
C MET A 1 -6.96 -24.55 32.39
N SER A 2 -6.55 -25.10 31.24
CA SER A 2 -5.29 -24.70 30.56
C SER A 2 -5.43 -24.59 29.02
N GLY A 3 -6.65 -24.69 28.47
CA GLY A 3 -6.87 -24.70 27.01
C GLY A 3 -7.38 -23.38 26.43
N SER A 4 -7.79 -22.41 27.25
CA SER A 4 -8.41 -21.17 26.75
C SER A 4 -7.43 -20.02 26.50
N ARG A 5 -6.20 -20.08 27.03
CA ARG A 5 -5.19 -19.03 26.83
C ARG A 5 -4.42 -19.17 25.50
N ASP A 6 -4.23 -20.39 25.01
CA ASP A 6 -3.52 -20.61 23.74
C ASP A 6 -4.35 -20.22 22.51
N ILE A 7 -5.67 -20.35 22.59
CA ILE A 7 -6.58 -20.02 21.48
C ILE A 7 -6.75 -18.51 21.34
N SER A 8 -6.70 -17.75 22.45
CA SER A 8 -6.76 -16.28 22.40
C SER A 8 -5.47 -15.65 21.88
N PHE A 9 -4.30 -16.22 22.20
CA PHE A 9 -3.02 -15.75 21.65
C PHE A 9 -2.94 -16.06 20.16
N ALA A 10 -3.29 -17.27 19.73
CA ALA A 10 -3.29 -17.62 18.30
C ALA A 10 -4.29 -16.77 17.50
N ARG A 11 -5.46 -16.43 18.06
CA ARG A 11 -6.45 -15.57 17.40
C ARG A 11 -6.02 -14.10 17.36
N SER A 12 -5.47 -13.57 18.46
CA SER A 12 -4.87 -12.22 18.52
C SER A 12 -3.65 -12.08 17.61
N LEU A 13 -2.80 -13.11 17.51
CA LEU A 13 -1.64 -13.13 16.61
C LEU A 13 -2.11 -13.20 15.16
N ARG A 14 -3.20 -13.91 14.88
CA ARG A 14 -3.80 -14.05 13.54
C ARG A 14 -4.54 -12.78 13.12
N GLU A 15 -5.27 -12.13 14.01
CA GLU A 15 -5.88 -10.80 13.81
C GLU A 15 -4.81 -9.72 13.66
N TRP A 16 -3.76 -9.72 14.48
CA TRP A 16 -2.63 -8.81 14.33
C TRP A 16 -1.87 -9.03 13.02
N TRP A 17 -1.72 -10.29 12.59
CA TRP A 17 -1.08 -10.65 11.32
C TRP A 17 -1.94 -10.33 10.08
N LEU A 18 -3.28 -10.30 10.23
CA LEU A 18 -4.22 -10.07 9.13
C LEU A 18 -4.70 -8.61 9.01
N VAL A 19 -4.83 -7.88 10.12
CA VAL A 19 -5.58 -6.60 10.15
C VAL A 19 -4.66 -5.37 10.17
N ASN A 20 -3.40 -5.49 10.61
CA ASN A 20 -2.44 -4.36 10.68
C ASN A 20 -1.04 -4.80 10.23
N GLY A 21 -0.92 -5.25 8.97
CA GLY A 21 0.27 -5.82 8.34
C GLY A 21 1.50 -4.91 8.35
N ASP A 22 2.11 -4.72 9.52
CA ASP A 22 3.34 -3.97 9.66
C ASP A 22 4.46 -4.83 9.06
N ARG A 23 4.93 -4.44 7.87
CA ARG A 23 6.09 -5.03 7.17
C ARG A 23 7.27 -5.34 8.10
N LEU A 24 7.40 -4.57 9.19
CA LEU A 24 8.41 -4.75 10.22
C LEU A 24 8.14 -5.96 11.11
N ALA A 25 6.88 -6.30 11.40
CA ALA A 25 6.48 -7.47 12.15
C ALA A 25 6.91 -8.77 11.49
N VAL A 26 6.57 -8.97 10.22
CA VAL A 26 6.93 -10.18 9.48
C VAL A 26 8.45 -10.31 9.37
N ALA A 27 9.13 -9.22 9.03
CA ALA A 27 10.59 -9.20 9.01
C ALA A 27 11.19 -9.49 10.40
N ALA A 28 10.64 -8.93 11.48
CA ALA A 28 11.09 -9.16 12.85
C ALA A 28 10.88 -10.62 13.28
N VAL A 29 9.76 -11.25 12.91
CA VAL A 29 9.51 -12.67 13.18
C VAL A 29 10.52 -13.54 12.42
N LEU A 30 10.74 -13.28 11.13
CA LEU A 30 11.75 -13.99 10.34
C LEU A 30 13.15 -13.84 10.95
N LEU A 31 13.52 -12.63 11.37
CA LEU A 31 14.79 -12.36 12.03
C LEU A 31 14.90 -13.02 13.40
N ALA A 32 13.81 -13.06 14.18
CA ALA A 32 13.77 -13.76 15.46
C ALA A 32 13.93 -15.27 15.28
N VAL A 33 13.35 -15.86 14.23
CA VAL A 33 13.56 -17.26 13.87
C VAL A 33 15.02 -17.51 13.48
N VAL A 34 15.63 -16.64 12.68
CA VAL A 34 17.06 -16.73 12.34
C VAL A 34 17.93 -16.63 13.59
N PHE A 35 17.62 -15.70 14.49
CA PHE A 35 18.32 -15.53 15.76
C PHE A 35 18.21 -16.77 16.65
N ALA A 36 16.98 -17.23 16.91
CA ALA A 36 16.74 -18.39 17.77
C ALA A 36 17.33 -19.67 17.16
N GLY A 37 17.23 -19.85 15.84
CA GLY A 37 17.82 -20.98 15.13
C GLY A 37 19.34 -20.98 15.19
N SER A 38 19.99 -19.84 14.91
CA SER A 38 21.44 -19.72 15.01
C SER A 38 21.94 -19.87 16.46
N LEU A 39 21.22 -19.32 17.44
CA LEU A 39 21.53 -19.49 18.85
C LEU A 39 21.40 -20.96 19.28
N TRP A 40 20.33 -21.64 18.88
CA TRP A 40 20.15 -23.06 19.17
C TRP A 40 21.24 -23.92 18.52
N LEU A 41 21.60 -23.65 17.26
CA LEU A 41 22.67 -24.35 16.56
C LEU A 41 24.06 -24.14 17.19
N THR A 42 24.32 -22.94 17.71
CA THR A 42 25.59 -22.63 18.41
C THR A 42 25.65 -23.26 19.80
N LEU A 43 24.55 -23.22 20.57
CA LEU A 43 24.48 -23.83 21.90
C LEU A 43 24.48 -25.37 21.86
N SER A 44 23.98 -25.98 20.80
CA SER A 44 23.99 -27.44 20.59
C SER A 44 25.30 -27.98 20.02
N GLU A 45 26.32 -27.13 19.87
CA GLU A 45 27.63 -27.44 19.27
C GLU A 45 27.58 -27.93 17.80
N VAL A 46 26.40 -27.93 17.17
CA VAL A 46 26.23 -28.23 15.74
C VAL A 46 26.95 -27.18 14.90
N LEU A 47 26.83 -25.90 15.28
CA LEU A 47 27.60 -24.79 14.72
C LEU A 47 28.77 -24.45 15.64
N ARG A 48 29.92 -25.08 15.41
CA ARG A 48 31.13 -24.84 16.21
C ARG A 48 31.64 -23.41 16.00
N ILE A 49 31.94 -22.73 17.10
CA ILE A 49 32.50 -21.38 17.16
C ILE A 49 33.98 -21.52 17.52
N GLY A 50 34.89 -20.90 16.76
CA GLY A 50 36.35 -20.99 16.98
C GLY A 50 37.09 -21.83 15.93
N GLU A 51 38.22 -22.44 16.32
CA GLU A 51 39.08 -23.21 15.42
C GLU A 51 38.32 -24.39 14.77
N GLY A 52 38.36 -24.47 13.44
CA GLY A 52 37.60 -25.48 12.68
C GLY A 52 36.12 -25.13 12.45
N SER A 53 35.70 -23.89 12.71
CA SER A 53 34.34 -23.44 12.40
C SER A 53 34.04 -23.43 10.89
N TYR A 54 32.84 -23.85 10.52
CA TYR A 54 32.32 -23.74 9.15
C TYR A 54 31.73 -22.35 8.83
N ILE A 55 31.60 -21.46 9.82
CA ILE A 55 31.00 -20.13 9.66
C ILE A 55 31.72 -19.30 8.58
N PRO A 56 33.06 -19.22 8.53
CA PRO A 56 33.75 -18.46 7.49
C PRO A 56 33.48 -19.00 6.07
N THR A 57 33.34 -20.32 5.92
CA THR A 57 33.02 -20.96 4.64
C THR A 57 31.58 -20.67 4.23
N LEU A 58 30.62 -20.80 5.16
CA LEU A 58 29.21 -20.53 4.92
C LEU A 58 28.99 -19.06 4.54
N LEU A 59 29.57 -18.14 5.33
CA LEU A 59 29.48 -16.71 5.07
C LEU A 59 30.23 -16.33 3.80
N GLY A 60 31.46 -16.80 3.63
CA GLY A 60 32.37 -16.40 2.56
C GLY A 60 31.99 -16.86 1.15
N SER A 61 31.15 -17.90 1.01
CA SER A 61 30.77 -18.44 -0.30
C SER A 61 29.29 -18.21 -0.62
N GLY A 62 28.40 -18.96 0.03
CA GLY A 62 26.97 -18.95 -0.27
C GLY A 62 26.29 -17.65 0.11
N VAL A 63 26.56 -17.14 1.31
CA VAL A 63 25.88 -15.94 1.82
C VAL A 63 26.34 -14.68 1.10
N LEU A 64 27.66 -14.46 0.93
CA LEU A 64 28.16 -13.31 0.15
C LEU A 64 27.62 -13.31 -1.28
N SER A 65 27.58 -14.47 -1.95
CA SER A 65 26.98 -14.61 -3.29
C SER A 65 25.47 -14.32 -3.28
N GLY A 66 24.74 -14.81 -2.29
CA GLY A 66 23.32 -14.52 -2.11
C GLY A 66 23.03 -13.04 -1.87
N LEU A 67 23.81 -12.39 -1.00
CA LEU A 67 23.71 -10.95 -0.73
C LEU A 67 24.02 -10.12 -1.97
N ALA A 68 25.09 -10.45 -2.69
CA ALA A 68 25.42 -9.79 -3.96
C ALA A 68 24.25 -9.91 -4.95
N THR A 69 23.65 -11.10 -5.08
CA THR A 69 22.48 -11.33 -5.94
C THR A 69 21.29 -10.46 -5.54
N ILE A 70 20.97 -10.37 -4.24
CA ILE A 70 19.87 -9.51 -3.75
C ILE A 70 20.13 -8.04 -4.07
N ILE A 71 21.36 -7.57 -3.87
CA ILE A 71 21.76 -6.19 -4.18
C ILE A 71 21.64 -5.94 -5.69
N THR A 72 22.11 -6.86 -6.53
CA THR A 72 21.99 -6.76 -8.00
C THR A 72 20.52 -6.71 -8.42
N VAL A 73 19.67 -7.60 -7.94
CA VAL A 73 18.23 -7.59 -8.24
C VAL A 73 17.59 -6.28 -7.80
N THR A 74 17.92 -5.79 -6.60
CA THR A 74 17.42 -4.52 -6.08
C THR A 74 17.82 -3.35 -6.97
N LEU A 75 19.10 -3.30 -7.38
CA LEU A 75 19.61 -2.29 -8.28
C LEU A 75 18.92 -2.36 -9.65
N SER A 76 18.73 -3.55 -10.21
CA SER A 76 18.02 -3.75 -11.47
C SER A 76 16.56 -3.29 -11.39
N ILE A 77 15.85 -3.59 -10.30
CA ILE A 77 14.49 -3.08 -10.08
C ILE A 77 14.49 -1.55 -10.03
N ASN A 78 15.43 -0.95 -9.29
CA ASN A 78 15.57 0.50 -9.22
C ASN A 78 15.83 1.12 -10.60
N GLN A 79 16.68 0.48 -11.41
CA GLN A 79 16.98 0.90 -12.79
C GLN A 79 15.74 0.78 -13.69
N LEU A 80 14.93 -0.28 -13.56
CA LEU A 80 13.69 -0.45 -14.31
C LEU A 80 12.62 0.58 -13.92
N ILE A 81 12.52 0.93 -12.63
CA ILE A 81 11.61 1.99 -12.17
C ILE A 81 12.06 3.32 -12.73
N LEU A 82 13.35 3.64 -12.59
CA LEU A 82 13.93 4.90 -13.06
C LEU A 82 13.79 5.06 -14.58
N SER A 83 14.01 3.98 -15.33
CA SER A 83 13.79 3.94 -16.78
C SER A 83 12.33 4.17 -17.17
N ARG A 84 11.36 3.76 -16.35
CA ARG A 84 9.93 4.01 -16.59
C ARG A 84 9.50 5.44 -16.26
N ILE A 85 10.23 6.11 -15.36
CA ILE A 85 10.02 7.52 -15.05
C ILE A 85 10.60 8.39 -16.16
N PHE A 86 11.78 8.05 -16.69
CA PHE A 86 12.46 8.77 -17.77
C PHE A 86 12.09 8.25 -19.17
N GLY A 87 10.81 7.97 -19.46
CA GLY A 87 10.35 7.51 -20.78
C GLY A 87 10.83 8.39 -21.95
N ALA A 88 10.59 7.97 -23.20
CA ALA A 88 11.01 8.77 -24.34
C ALA A 88 10.42 10.20 -24.25
N PRO A 89 11.11 11.26 -24.72
CA PRO A 89 10.64 12.63 -24.56
C PRO A 89 9.21 12.87 -25.09
N ASN A 90 8.80 12.14 -26.14
CA ASN A 90 7.44 12.21 -26.67
C ASN A 90 6.41 11.63 -25.69
N ASP A 91 6.71 10.49 -25.06
CA ASP A 91 5.85 9.87 -24.05
C ASP A 91 5.67 10.79 -22.83
N LEU A 92 6.67 11.62 -22.53
CA LEU A 92 6.59 12.58 -21.43
C LEU A 92 5.65 13.74 -21.77
N ASN A 93 5.70 14.25 -23.01
CA ASN A 93 4.80 15.31 -23.46
C ASN A 93 3.34 14.82 -23.46
N ASP A 94 3.06 13.66 -24.06
CA ASP A 94 1.70 13.11 -24.12
C ASP A 94 1.09 12.90 -22.71
N ARG A 95 1.91 12.45 -21.75
CA ARG A 95 1.50 12.28 -20.35
C ARG A 95 1.27 13.61 -19.63
N LEU A 96 2.10 14.61 -19.93
CA LEU A 96 1.95 15.95 -19.38
C LEU A 96 0.66 16.59 -19.90
N ASP A 97 0.42 16.52 -21.21
CA ASP A 97 -0.79 17.06 -21.85
C ASP A 97 -2.04 16.40 -21.29
N ALA A 98 -2.07 15.07 -21.20
CA ALA A 98 -3.21 14.35 -20.60
C ALA A 98 -3.46 14.74 -19.13
N THR A 99 -2.40 15.04 -18.36
CA THR A 99 -2.53 15.51 -16.98
C THR A 99 -3.08 16.93 -16.92
N LEU A 100 -2.62 17.81 -17.81
CA LEU A 100 -3.11 19.19 -17.89
C LEU A 100 -4.57 19.23 -18.35
N ASP A 101 -4.96 18.39 -19.30
CA ASP A 101 -6.35 18.25 -19.75
C ASP A 101 -7.24 17.76 -18.61
N PHE A 102 -6.84 16.69 -17.90
CA PHE A 102 -7.56 16.24 -16.71
C PHE A 102 -7.73 17.34 -15.66
N ARG A 103 -6.69 18.14 -15.41
CA ARG A 103 -6.77 19.25 -14.45
C ARG A 103 -7.70 20.38 -14.91
N ARG A 104 -7.81 20.63 -16.21
CA ARG A 104 -8.76 21.61 -16.76
C ARG A 104 -10.19 21.08 -16.65
N ASP A 105 -10.41 19.81 -16.99
CA ASP A 105 -11.72 19.17 -16.87
C ASP A 105 -12.18 19.16 -15.40
N ALA A 106 -11.29 18.78 -14.47
CA ALA A 106 -11.57 18.81 -13.04
C ALA A 106 -11.85 20.23 -12.53
N ALA A 107 -11.11 21.24 -12.99
CA ALA A 107 -11.37 22.64 -12.61
C ALA A 107 -12.76 23.11 -13.08
N ALA A 108 -13.18 22.71 -14.29
CA ALA A 108 -14.49 23.03 -14.83
C ALA A 108 -15.63 22.38 -14.04
N VAL A 109 -15.48 21.10 -13.69
CA VAL A 109 -16.47 20.34 -12.92
C VAL A 109 -16.59 20.84 -11.47
N LEU A 110 -15.48 21.31 -10.89
CA LEU A 110 -15.45 21.88 -9.54
C LEU A 110 -15.83 23.37 -9.49
N ASP A 111 -16.09 24.00 -10.64
CA ASP A 111 -16.32 25.45 -10.78
C ASP A 111 -15.22 26.31 -10.12
N VAL A 112 -13.96 25.89 -10.23
CA VAL A 112 -12.79 26.61 -9.71
C VAL A 112 -11.83 27.03 -10.82
N THR A 113 -11.04 28.06 -10.56
CA THR A 113 -10.05 28.53 -11.55
C THR A 113 -8.84 27.59 -11.66
N THR A 114 -8.44 26.95 -10.56
CA THR A 114 -7.31 26.03 -10.50
C THR A 114 -7.53 25.01 -9.39
N VAL A 115 -7.35 23.73 -9.70
CA VAL A 115 -7.37 22.64 -8.70
C VAL A 115 -6.08 22.60 -7.88
N SER A 116 -6.16 22.13 -6.63
CA SER A 116 -4.98 22.00 -5.76
C SER A 116 -3.89 21.10 -6.37
N ASN A 117 -2.63 21.37 -6.01
CA ASN A 117 -1.49 20.51 -6.33
C ASN A 117 -1.30 19.40 -5.31
N ASP A 118 -1.87 19.55 -4.11
CA ASP A 118 -1.84 18.51 -3.10
C ASP A 118 -3.00 17.52 -3.33
N PRO A 119 -2.72 16.21 -3.48
CA PRO A 119 -3.76 15.23 -3.73
C PRO A 119 -4.79 15.08 -2.60
N GLY A 120 -4.40 15.35 -1.34
CA GLY A 120 -5.31 15.32 -0.20
C GLY A 120 -6.30 16.47 -0.29
N THR A 121 -5.80 17.69 -0.45
CA THR A 121 -6.64 18.88 -0.67
C THR A 121 -7.54 18.72 -1.89
N PHE A 122 -7.04 18.16 -3.00
CA PHE A 122 -7.84 17.94 -4.21
C PHE A 122 -8.99 16.94 -3.98
N LEU A 123 -8.80 15.91 -3.15
CA LEU A 123 -9.89 15.00 -2.79
C LEU A 123 -10.93 15.66 -1.89
N VAL A 124 -10.51 16.55 -0.99
CA VAL A 124 -11.43 17.37 -0.18
C VAL A 124 -12.26 18.27 -1.09
N GLU A 125 -11.64 18.96 -2.05
CA GLU A 125 -12.32 19.79 -3.06
C GLU A 125 -13.37 18.97 -3.84
N ILE A 126 -13.04 17.73 -4.25
CA ILE A 126 -14.00 16.84 -4.93
C ILE A 126 -15.12 16.39 -3.98
N SER A 127 -14.81 16.08 -2.72
CA SER A 127 -15.82 15.65 -1.75
C SER A 127 -16.85 16.74 -1.48
N GLU A 128 -16.40 17.99 -1.35
CA GLU A 128 -17.26 19.15 -1.15
C GLU A 128 -18.17 19.35 -2.35
N ALA A 129 -17.63 19.29 -3.57
CA ALA A 129 -18.41 19.43 -4.79
C ALA A 129 -19.45 18.30 -4.98
N VAL A 130 -19.10 17.04 -4.65
CA VAL A 130 -20.06 15.92 -4.69
C VAL A 130 -21.19 16.16 -3.71
N ARG A 131 -20.88 16.60 -2.49
CA ARG A 131 -21.89 16.90 -1.47
C ARG A 131 -22.81 18.03 -1.90
N ASP A 132 -22.24 19.12 -2.40
CA ASP A 132 -23.00 20.30 -2.86
C ASP A 132 -23.92 19.95 -4.02
N ARG A 133 -23.44 19.17 -5.00
CA ARG A 133 -24.25 18.76 -6.15
C ARG A 133 -25.33 17.74 -5.80
N ALA A 134 -25.05 16.83 -4.86
CA ALA A 134 -26.04 15.90 -4.33
C ALA A 134 -27.13 16.64 -3.54
N SER A 135 -26.77 17.64 -2.73
CA SER A 135 -27.71 18.51 -2.04
C SER A 135 -28.58 19.31 -3.01
N ALA A 136 -27.99 19.86 -4.07
CA ALA A 136 -28.73 20.54 -5.13
C ALA A 136 -29.73 19.59 -5.83
N LEU A 137 -29.31 18.37 -6.16
CA LEU A 137 -30.19 17.35 -6.76
C LEU A 137 -31.38 17.02 -5.84
N GLU A 138 -31.15 16.90 -4.53
CA GLU A 138 -32.22 16.68 -3.55
C GLU A 138 -33.26 17.80 -3.54
N VAL A 139 -32.81 19.07 -3.62
CA VAL A 139 -33.69 20.25 -3.65
C VAL A 139 -34.52 20.28 -4.92
N GLU A 140 -33.91 20.12 -6.10
CA GLU A 140 -34.62 20.15 -7.39
C GLU A 140 -35.72 19.09 -7.48
N VAL A 141 -35.44 17.90 -6.94
CA VAL A 141 -36.38 16.78 -6.94
C VAL A 141 -37.50 16.96 -5.92
N ALA A 142 -37.28 17.69 -4.81
CA ALA A 142 -38.33 17.97 -3.84
C ALA A 142 -39.44 18.91 -4.36
N GLU A 143 -39.17 19.68 -5.41
CA GLU A 143 -40.11 20.65 -5.97
C GLU A 143 -41.11 20.04 -6.98
N VAL A 144 -40.80 18.88 -7.58
CA VAL A 144 -41.54 18.30 -8.72
C VAL A 144 -42.66 17.34 -8.28
N GLY A 145 -42.47 16.54 -7.23
CA GLY A 145 -43.51 15.73 -6.60
C GLY A 145 -43.89 14.42 -7.31
N ASP A 146 -43.00 13.88 -8.15
CA ASP A 146 -43.18 12.66 -8.96
C ASP A 146 -42.77 11.37 -8.19
N PRO A 147 -43.35 10.19 -8.46
CA PRO A 147 -42.83 8.91 -7.97
C PRO A 147 -41.32 8.65 -8.21
N SER A 148 -40.71 9.21 -9.26
CA SER A 148 -39.25 9.16 -9.49
C SER A 148 -38.44 9.85 -8.37
N ASP A 149 -39.05 10.83 -7.67
CA ASP A 149 -38.41 11.63 -6.64
C ASP A 149 -37.93 10.82 -5.45
N GLY A 150 -38.62 9.71 -5.13
CA GLY A 150 -38.24 8.83 -4.02
C GLY A 150 -36.87 8.22 -4.22
N ALA A 151 -36.62 7.67 -5.42
CA ALA A 151 -35.38 6.99 -5.75
C ALA A 151 -34.21 7.96 -5.87
N VAL A 152 -34.42 9.10 -6.54
CA VAL A 152 -33.37 10.11 -6.75
C VAL A 152 -32.98 10.79 -5.44
N ARG A 153 -33.94 11.05 -4.54
CA ARG A 153 -33.66 11.59 -3.20
C ARG A 153 -32.84 10.61 -2.35
N SER A 154 -33.23 9.34 -2.30
CA SER A 154 -32.47 8.34 -1.56
C SER A 154 -31.04 8.19 -2.09
N TYR A 155 -30.86 8.28 -3.41
CA TYR A 155 -29.53 8.31 -4.02
C TYR A 155 -28.72 9.55 -3.63
N ALA A 156 -29.33 10.74 -3.65
CA ALA A 156 -28.68 11.97 -3.23
C ALA A 156 -28.22 11.92 -1.76
N GLU A 157 -29.05 11.39 -0.85
CA GLU A 157 -28.71 11.17 0.57
C GLU A 157 -27.54 10.19 0.74
N GLU A 158 -27.55 9.08 -0.01
CA GLU A 158 -26.47 8.09 -0.02
C GLU A 158 -25.15 8.72 -0.49
N LEU A 159 -25.21 9.53 -1.55
CA LEU A 159 -24.05 10.17 -2.13
C LEU A 159 -23.47 11.27 -1.23
N GLN A 160 -24.31 12.01 -0.51
CA GLN A 160 -23.88 12.93 0.54
C GLN A 160 -23.14 12.19 1.67
N THR A 161 -23.67 11.04 2.11
CA THR A 161 -23.02 10.21 3.13
C THR A 161 -21.66 9.70 2.65
N TYR A 162 -21.59 9.25 1.41
CA TYR A 162 -20.34 8.84 0.77
C TYR A 162 -19.34 10.01 0.72
N ALA A 163 -19.77 11.21 0.29
CA ALA A 163 -18.95 12.41 0.26
C ALA A 163 -18.34 12.77 1.62
N GLU A 164 -19.13 12.69 2.70
CA GLU A 164 -18.66 12.93 4.05
C GLU A 164 -17.59 11.90 4.49
N GLN A 165 -17.74 10.64 4.09
CA GLN A 165 -16.84 9.57 4.47
C GLN A 165 -15.42 9.70 3.89
N PHE A 166 -15.28 10.20 2.66
CA PHE A 166 -13.96 10.42 2.05
C PHE A 166 -13.46 11.88 2.13
N GLY A 167 -14.33 12.83 2.51
CA GLY A 167 -13.99 14.23 2.72
C GLY A 167 -13.31 14.55 4.06
N ASP A 168 -13.39 13.67 5.06
CA ASP A 168 -12.74 13.83 6.39
C ASP A 168 -11.22 13.52 6.36
N ALA A 169 -10.56 13.84 5.25
CA ALA A 169 -9.13 13.67 5.06
C ALA A 169 -8.38 14.84 5.72
N ASP A 170 -8.10 14.71 7.02
CA ASP A 170 -7.24 15.65 7.76
C ASP A 170 -5.90 15.89 7.03
N ASP A 171 -5.43 17.15 7.03
CA ASP A 171 -4.25 17.69 6.32
C ASP A 171 -2.91 17.03 6.76
N GLU A 172 -2.92 16.23 7.83
CA GLU A 172 -1.74 15.54 8.40
C GLU A 172 -1.55 14.09 7.92
N ASN A 173 -2.44 13.58 7.05
CA ASN A 173 -2.43 12.17 6.64
C ASN A 173 -1.39 11.88 5.54
N THR A 174 -0.65 10.77 5.68
CA THR A 174 0.29 10.30 4.64
C THR A 174 -0.51 9.99 3.36
N THR A 175 0.10 10.09 2.16
CA THR A 175 -0.52 9.66 0.88
C THR A 175 -1.16 8.26 0.96
N MET A 176 -0.60 7.37 1.78
CA MET A 176 -1.13 6.03 2.05
C MET A 176 -2.38 6.03 2.94
N ASP A 177 -2.46 6.95 3.90
CA ASP A 177 -3.61 7.12 4.80
C ASP A 177 -4.80 7.71 4.03
N VAL A 178 -4.54 8.69 3.16
CA VAL A 178 -5.51 9.25 2.20
C VAL A 178 -5.98 8.16 1.22
N LEU A 179 -5.06 7.36 0.68
CA LEU A 179 -5.41 6.24 -0.20
C LEU A 179 -6.25 5.18 0.53
N SER A 180 -5.94 4.86 1.79
CA SER A 180 -6.67 3.84 2.57
C SER A 180 -8.14 4.18 2.79
N ARG A 181 -8.48 5.47 2.89
CA ARG A 181 -9.85 5.96 3.04
C ARG A 181 -10.58 6.11 1.70
N THR A 182 -9.86 6.37 0.62
CA THR A 182 -10.41 6.51 -0.75
C THR A 182 -10.46 5.17 -1.52
N LEU A 183 -10.17 4.05 -0.87
CA LEU A 183 -10.01 2.75 -1.53
C LEU A 183 -11.30 1.94 -1.68
N SER A 184 -12.45 2.36 -1.11
CA SER A 184 -13.70 1.63 -1.29
C SER A 184 -14.12 1.55 -2.76
N SER A 185 -14.76 0.45 -3.15
CA SER A 185 -15.36 0.27 -4.47
C SER A 185 -16.61 1.14 -4.68
N GLU A 186 -17.04 1.86 -3.64
CA GLU A 186 -18.31 2.61 -3.60
C GLU A 186 -18.40 3.63 -4.74
N TYR A 187 -17.32 4.31 -5.14
CA TYR A 187 -17.38 5.23 -6.30
C TYR A 187 -17.88 4.54 -7.58
N ALA A 188 -17.53 3.26 -7.80
CA ALA A 188 -17.93 2.53 -9.00
C ALA A 188 -19.41 2.11 -8.94
N GLU A 189 -19.89 1.82 -7.73
CA GLU A 189 -21.31 1.60 -7.44
C GLU A 189 -22.08 2.90 -7.67
N GLN A 190 -21.59 4.02 -7.14
CA GLN A 190 -22.21 5.34 -7.32
C GLN A 190 -22.24 5.76 -8.79
N MET A 191 -21.16 5.57 -9.56
CA MET A 191 -21.17 5.86 -11.01
C MET A 191 -22.20 5.02 -11.77
N THR A 192 -22.38 3.76 -11.36
CA THR A 192 -23.36 2.87 -11.98
C THR A 192 -24.78 3.31 -11.61
N ALA A 193 -24.99 3.71 -10.36
CA ALA A 193 -26.27 4.25 -9.87
C ALA A 193 -26.64 5.56 -10.57
N THR A 194 -25.69 6.52 -10.73
CA THR A 194 -25.95 7.77 -11.47
C THR A 194 -26.42 7.48 -12.90
N ARG A 195 -25.73 6.58 -13.59
CA ARG A 195 -26.07 6.21 -14.97
C ARG A 195 -27.42 5.49 -15.04
N HIS A 196 -27.72 4.62 -14.08
CA HIS A 196 -29.00 3.93 -14.03
C HIS A 196 -30.17 4.89 -13.82
N LEU A 197 -30.04 5.85 -12.89
CA LEU A 197 -31.06 6.88 -12.64
C LEU A 197 -31.28 7.76 -13.86
N ARG A 198 -30.21 8.13 -14.56
CA ARG A 198 -30.32 8.88 -15.82
C ARG A 198 -31.05 8.08 -16.91
N GLU A 199 -30.72 6.81 -17.08
CA GLU A 199 -31.33 5.94 -18.10
C GLU A 199 -32.79 5.61 -17.79
N GLU A 200 -33.18 5.52 -16.51
CA GLU A 200 -34.53 5.14 -16.09
C GLU A 200 -35.47 6.33 -15.92
N PHE A 201 -34.99 7.45 -15.37
CA PHE A 201 -35.81 8.60 -14.99
C PHE A 201 -35.48 9.87 -15.77
N GLY A 202 -34.49 9.87 -16.67
CA GLY A 202 -34.02 11.07 -17.37
C GLY A 202 -35.13 11.86 -18.11
N ASP A 203 -36.09 11.15 -18.71
CA ASP A 203 -37.22 11.79 -19.41
C ASP A 203 -38.25 12.44 -18.46
N ASP A 204 -38.26 12.02 -17.18
CA ASP A 204 -39.18 12.50 -16.14
C ASP A 204 -38.54 13.58 -15.24
N LEU A 205 -37.24 13.84 -15.40
CA LEU A 205 -36.49 14.82 -14.60
C LEU A 205 -36.53 16.22 -15.24
N SER A 206 -36.36 17.26 -14.40
CA SER A 206 -36.10 18.60 -14.89
C SER A 206 -34.72 18.68 -15.58
N ALA A 207 -34.53 19.67 -16.45
CA ALA A 207 -33.24 19.88 -17.11
C ALA A 207 -32.13 20.15 -16.08
N GLU A 208 -32.49 20.81 -14.97
CA GLU A 208 -31.62 21.11 -13.84
C GLU A 208 -31.19 19.84 -13.08
N ALA A 209 -32.12 18.91 -12.86
CA ALA A 209 -31.84 17.63 -12.21
C ALA A 209 -31.03 16.68 -13.12
N GLU A 210 -31.31 16.65 -14.43
CA GLU A 210 -30.49 15.89 -15.39
C GLU A 210 -29.06 16.43 -15.43
N ALA A 211 -28.89 17.75 -15.49
CA ALA A 211 -27.56 18.38 -15.41
C ALA A 211 -26.84 18.05 -14.09
N ALA A 212 -27.58 17.92 -12.97
CA ALA A 212 -27.02 17.52 -11.69
C ALA A 212 -26.47 16.11 -11.68
N LEU A 213 -27.19 15.17 -12.30
CA LEU A 213 -26.71 13.80 -12.45
C LEU A 213 -25.47 13.74 -13.36
N ASP A 214 -25.43 14.51 -14.44
CA ASP A 214 -24.27 14.56 -15.33
C ASP A 214 -23.02 15.13 -14.62
N ASP A 215 -23.18 16.21 -13.86
CA ASP A 215 -22.07 16.78 -13.07
C ASP A 215 -21.59 15.80 -11.97
N LEU A 216 -22.51 15.11 -11.30
CA LEU A 216 -22.17 14.07 -10.32
C LEU A 216 -21.39 12.92 -10.95
N TYR A 217 -21.76 12.49 -12.15
CA TYR A 217 -21.04 11.46 -12.89
C TYR A 217 -19.60 11.90 -13.21
N ASP A 218 -19.42 13.15 -13.64
CA ASP A 218 -18.09 13.70 -13.94
C ASP A 218 -17.23 13.88 -12.68
N LEU A 219 -17.82 14.28 -11.55
CA LEU A 219 -17.15 14.31 -10.25
C LEU A 219 -16.69 12.91 -9.81
N LEU A 220 -17.55 11.91 -9.91
CA LEU A 220 -17.22 10.51 -9.58
C LEU A 220 -16.14 9.95 -10.52
N ARG A 221 -16.15 10.35 -11.79
CA ARG A 221 -15.07 10.04 -12.74
C ARG A 221 -13.76 10.70 -12.31
N ALA A 222 -13.78 11.94 -11.82
CA ALA A 222 -12.60 12.59 -11.27
C ALA A 222 -12.06 11.84 -10.04
N VAL A 223 -12.92 11.37 -9.13
CA VAL A 223 -12.54 10.47 -8.02
C VAL A 223 -11.82 9.23 -8.54
N ALA A 224 -12.38 8.56 -9.55
CA ALA A 224 -11.81 7.35 -10.13
C ALA A 224 -10.39 7.56 -10.69
N ILE A 225 -10.19 8.66 -11.42
CA ILE A 225 -8.89 9.02 -12.01
C ILE A 225 -7.88 9.37 -10.91
N THR A 226 -8.28 10.20 -9.95
CA THR A 226 -7.44 10.62 -8.81
C THR A 226 -7.00 9.42 -7.98
N ARG A 227 -7.91 8.49 -7.68
CA ARG A 227 -7.61 7.24 -6.98
C ARG A 227 -6.57 6.41 -7.72
N GLN A 228 -6.68 6.30 -9.04
CA GLN A 228 -5.69 5.55 -9.84
C GLN A 228 -4.31 6.23 -9.83
N PHE A 229 -4.27 7.55 -9.87
CA PHE A 229 -3.04 8.33 -9.75
C PHE A 229 -2.40 8.14 -8.37
N LEU A 230 -3.17 8.30 -7.29
CA LEU A 230 -2.74 8.07 -5.91
C LEU A 230 -2.23 6.65 -5.68
N LYS A 231 -2.95 5.64 -6.18
CA LYS A 231 -2.55 4.23 -6.12
C LYS A 231 -1.19 4.03 -6.80
N THR A 232 -1.00 4.65 -7.96
CA THR A 232 0.27 4.58 -8.70
C THR A 232 1.40 5.25 -7.93
N MET A 233 1.18 6.45 -7.38
CA MET A 233 2.18 7.17 -6.58
C MET A 233 2.55 6.40 -5.31
N ALA A 234 1.56 5.90 -4.56
CA ALA A 234 1.78 5.14 -3.34
C ALA A 234 2.59 3.87 -3.61
N LEU A 235 2.28 3.13 -4.69
CA LEU A 235 3.06 1.97 -5.12
C LEU A 235 4.50 2.33 -5.47
N GLN A 236 4.71 3.44 -6.19
CA GLN A 236 6.06 3.92 -6.53
C GLN A 236 6.86 4.32 -5.28
N GLN A 237 6.24 5.04 -4.34
CA GLN A 237 6.85 5.43 -3.07
C GLN A 237 7.21 4.20 -2.22
N ASP A 238 6.32 3.22 -2.11
CA ASP A 238 6.55 1.97 -1.39
C ASP A 238 7.73 1.19 -1.99
N LEU A 239 7.81 1.11 -3.33
CA LEU A 239 8.93 0.46 -4.03
C LEU A 239 10.25 1.22 -3.83
N ALA A 240 10.24 2.54 -3.86
CA ALA A 240 11.42 3.37 -3.61
C ALA A 240 11.93 3.19 -2.16
N LEU A 241 11.02 3.19 -1.18
CA LEU A 241 11.35 2.93 0.22
C LEU A 241 11.87 1.50 0.43
N LEU A 242 11.29 0.51 -0.23
CA LEU A 242 11.80 -0.87 -0.22
C LEU A 242 13.22 -0.92 -0.78
N SER A 243 13.44 -0.37 -1.97
CA SER A 243 14.75 -0.31 -2.63
C SER A 243 15.80 0.31 -1.70
N LYS A 244 15.47 1.45 -1.08
CA LYS A 244 16.33 2.13 -0.10
C LYS A 244 16.67 1.23 1.09
N ARG A 245 15.69 0.54 1.68
CA ARG A 245 15.89 -0.38 2.80
C ARG A 245 16.74 -1.58 2.41
N LEU A 246 16.52 -2.16 1.23
CA LEU A 246 17.28 -3.30 0.72
C LEU A 246 18.74 -2.93 0.43
N ILE A 247 19.00 -1.75 -0.13
CA ILE A 247 20.36 -1.26 -0.36
C ILE A 247 21.10 -1.06 0.97
N TYR A 248 20.50 -0.35 1.93
CA TYR A 248 21.17 -0.11 3.21
C TYR A 248 21.38 -1.39 4.02
N SER A 249 20.35 -2.23 4.14
CA SER A 249 20.46 -3.51 4.86
C SER A 249 21.39 -4.50 4.14
N GLY A 250 21.38 -4.52 2.80
CA GLY A 250 22.28 -5.33 1.98
C GLY A 250 23.74 -4.92 2.15
N LEU A 251 24.04 -3.61 2.12
CA LEU A 251 25.39 -3.12 2.34
C LEU A 251 25.87 -3.39 3.77
N LEU A 252 24.99 -3.20 4.77
CA LEU A 252 25.28 -3.53 6.16
C LEU A 252 25.54 -5.03 6.36
N ALA A 253 24.71 -5.88 5.74
CA ALA A 253 24.86 -7.33 5.76
C ALA A 253 26.19 -7.77 5.11
N LEU A 254 26.56 -7.16 3.98
CA LEU A 254 27.82 -7.43 3.29
C LEU A 254 29.02 -7.06 4.18
N ALA A 255 29.00 -5.87 4.76
CA ALA A 255 30.04 -5.43 5.68
C ALA A 255 30.14 -6.35 6.91
N ALA A 256 29.00 -6.72 7.51
CA ALA A 256 28.95 -7.64 8.64
C ALA A 256 29.50 -9.04 8.29
N ALA A 257 29.16 -9.57 7.12
CA ALA A 257 29.68 -10.85 6.64
C ALA A 257 31.20 -10.80 6.46
N VAL A 258 31.73 -9.76 5.80
CA VAL A 258 33.17 -9.58 5.59
C VAL A 258 33.91 -9.43 6.92
N VAL A 259 33.42 -8.57 7.82
CA VAL A 259 34.01 -8.39 9.16
C VAL A 259 34.00 -9.70 9.94
N THR A 260 32.90 -10.46 9.91
CA THR A 260 32.81 -11.74 10.61
C THR A 260 33.83 -12.75 10.06
N VAL A 261 33.99 -12.84 8.73
CA VAL A 261 35.00 -13.70 8.11
C VAL A 261 36.41 -13.26 8.53
N LEU A 262 36.73 -11.96 8.45
CA LEU A 262 38.05 -11.43 8.81
C LEU A 262 38.41 -11.66 10.28
N LEU A 263 37.43 -11.50 11.19
CA LEU A 263 37.59 -11.78 12.62
C LEU A 263 37.88 -13.25 12.91
N TYR A 264 37.33 -14.18 12.11
CA TYR A 264 37.59 -15.61 12.25
C TYR A 264 38.91 -16.05 11.63
N THR A 265 39.37 -15.40 10.55
CA THR A 265 40.63 -15.73 9.88
C THR A 265 41.86 -15.09 10.54
N SER A 266 41.68 -14.01 11.30
CA SER A 266 42.75 -13.37 12.06
C SER A 266 42.93 -14.11 13.39
N GLN A 267 44.17 -14.44 13.78
CA GLN A 267 44.52 -15.17 15.01
C GLN A 267 43.83 -14.63 16.29
N PRO A 268 43.63 -15.47 17.34
CA PRO A 268 42.58 -15.29 18.33
C PRO A 268 42.95 -14.21 19.35
N SER A 269 42.77 -12.95 18.99
CA SER A 269 42.67 -11.84 19.95
C SER A 269 41.26 -11.28 19.94
N VAL A 270 40.26 -12.17 19.98
CA VAL A 270 38.87 -11.75 20.11
C VAL A 270 38.68 -11.19 21.53
N ALA A 271 38.46 -9.88 21.64
CA ALA A 271 38.13 -9.17 22.88
C ALA A 271 36.73 -9.52 23.45
N VAL A 272 36.05 -10.52 22.87
CA VAL A 272 34.70 -10.95 23.27
C VAL A 272 34.80 -12.17 24.18
N PRO A 273 34.22 -12.13 25.40
CA PRO A 273 34.16 -13.27 26.31
C PRO A 273 33.53 -14.51 25.65
N ALA A 274 34.09 -15.70 25.91
CA ALA A 274 33.59 -16.96 25.35
C ALA A 274 32.09 -17.20 25.62
N THR A 275 31.58 -16.74 26.77
CA THR A 275 30.16 -16.82 27.14
C THR A 275 29.24 -15.99 26.25
N LEU A 276 29.74 -14.89 25.66
CA LEU A 276 28.96 -13.99 24.81
C LEU A 276 29.06 -14.33 23.32
N LEU A 277 30.00 -15.20 22.94
CA LEU A 277 30.27 -15.55 21.54
C LEU A 277 29.04 -16.13 20.80
N PRO A 278 28.24 -17.05 21.38
CA PRO A 278 27.02 -17.54 20.73
C PRO A 278 26.01 -16.44 20.43
N TRP A 279 25.85 -15.49 21.35
CA TRP A 279 24.94 -14.35 21.22
C TRP A 279 25.40 -13.39 20.12
N VAL A 280 26.70 -13.07 20.09
CA VAL A 280 27.30 -12.18 19.07
C VAL A 280 27.20 -12.79 17.68
N VAL A 281 27.51 -14.09 17.54
CA VAL A 281 27.39 -14.80 16.26
C VAL A 281 25.94 -14.82 15.80
N SER A 282 24.99 -15.13 16.68
CA SER A 282 23.55 -15.14 16.35
C SER A 282 23.05 -13.76 15.92
N ALA A 283 23.53 -12.69 16.58
CA ALA A 283 23.25 -11.32 16.17
C ALA A 283 23.86 -10.98 14.79
N ALA A 284 25.07 -11.45 14.48
CA ALA A 284 25.67 -11.28 13.17
C ALA A 284 24.84 -11.99 12.07
N PHE A 285 24.32 -13.19 12.34
CA PHE A 285 23.39 -13.86 11.44
C PHE A 285 22.12 -13.03 11.20
N VAL A 286 21.54 -12.40 12.22
CA VAL A 286 20.40 -11.49 12.04
C VAL A 286 20.73 -10.34 11.09
N VAL A 287 21.87 -9.68 11.27
CA VAL A 287 22.30 -8.57 10.40
C VAL A 287 22.49 -9.05 8.96
N VAL A 288 23.13 -10.21 8.79
CA VAL A 288 23.39 -10.82 7.49
C VAL A 288 22.11 -11.21 6.76
N PHE A 289 21.11 -11.74 7.46
CA PHE A 289 19.86 -12.20 6.85
C PHE A 289 18.75 -11.13 6.82
N ALA A 290 18.97 -9.95 7.42
CA ALA A 290 18.04 -8.83 7.41
C ALA A 290 17.53 -8.42 6.01
N PRO A 291 18.38 -8.20 4.98
CA PRO A 291 17.89 -7.84 3.65
C PRO A 291 16.96 -8.90 3.05
N MET A 292 17.24 -10.18 3.29
CA MET A 292 16.39 -11.28 2.85
C MET A 292 15.04 -11.27 3.58
N ALA A 293 15.04 -11.09 4.90
CA ALA A 293 13.82 -11.03 5.69
C ALA A 293 12.93 -9.85 5.26
N ILE A 294 13.52 -8.69 4.99
CA ILE A 294 12.82 -7.50 4.46
C ILE A 294 12.21 -7.80 3.09
N LEU A 295 12.98 -8.43 2.18
CA LEU A 295 12.52 -8.79 0.85
C LEU A 295 11.35 -9.77 0.90
N VAL A 296 11.47 -10.85 1.67
CA VAL A 296 10.44 -11.88 1.82
C VAL A 296 9.16 -11.30 2.45
N ALA A 297 9.29 -10.50 3.50
CA ALA A 297 8.15 -9.80 4.12
C ALA A 297 7.40 -8.93 3.10
N HIS A 298 8.14 -8.23 2.23
CA HIS A 298 7.54 -7.38 1.20
C HIS A 298 6.88 -8.20 0.07
N ILE A 299 7.51 -9.29 -0.37
CA ILE A 299 6.93 -10.18 -1.38
C ILE A 299 5.64 -10.81 -0.87
N PHE A 300 5.61 -11.28 0.38
CA PHE A 300 4.37 -11.81 0.97
C PHE A 300 3.27 -10.76 0.99
N ARG A 301 3.57 -9.50 1.35
CA ARG A 301 2.58 -8.42 1.27
C ARG A 301 2.08 -8.24 -0.15
N VAL A 302 2.97 -8.07 -1.14
CA VAL A 302 2.55 -7.84 -2.53
C VAL A 302 1.71 -9.00 -3.04
N ALA A 303 2.09 -10.23 -2.74
CA ALA A 303 1.32 -11.42 -3.08
C ALA A 303 -0.07 -11.42 -2.43
N THR A 304 -0.15 -11.06 -1.15
CA THR A 304 -1.42 -10.93 -0.41
C THR A 304 -2.27 -9.80 -0.98
N VAL A 305 -1.73 -8.59 -1.15
CA VAL A 305 -2.45 -7.44 -1.72
C VAL A 305 -2.89 -7.73 -3.15
N THR A 306 -2.03 -8.29 -3.98
CA THR A 306 -2.38 -8.63 -5.37
C THR A 306 -3.48 -9.70 -5.41
N ARG A 307 -3.51 -10.64 -4.46
CA ARG A 307 -4.63 -11.57 -4.32
C ARG A 307 -5.95 -10.86 -4.00
N TYR A 308 -5.91 -9.71 -3.33
CA TYR A 308 -7.09 -8.91 -2.95
C TYR A 308 -7.39 -7.73 -3.90
N THR A 309 -6.50 -7.36 -4.82
CA THR A 309 -6.65 -6.16 -5.67
C THR A 309 -6.68 -6.44 -7.17
N VAL A 310 -6.80 -7.70 -7.61
CA VAL A 310 -7.05 -8.02 -9.03
C VAL A 310 -8.52 -7.74 -9.32
N SER A 311 -8.82 -6.44 -9.42
CA SER A 311 -9.98 -5.88 -10.10
C SER A 311 -9.42 -4.96 -11.17
N VAL A 312 -9.67 -5.31 -12.42
CA VAL A 312 -9.36 -4.49 -13.59
C VAL A 312 -10.71 -4.14 -14.21
N GLY A 313 -11.20 -2.93 -13.93
CA GLY A 313 -12.49 -2.42 -14.43
C GLY A 313 -13.60 -2.41 -13.36
N PRO A 314 -14.88 -2.22 -13.75
CA PRO A 314 -16.03 -2.12 -12.84
C PRO A 314 -16.38 -3.47 -12.15
N PHE A 315 -15.47 -4.43 -12.17
CA PHE A 315 -15.64 -5.74 -11.55
C PHE A 315 -15.06 -5.71 -10.15
N VAL A 316 -15.94 -5.65 -9.16
CA VAL A 316 -15.60 -5.79 -7.74
C VAL A 316 -15.05 -7.21 -7.50
N PRO A 317 -13.91 -7.39 -6.79
CA PRO A 317 -13.41 -8.71 -6.44
C PRO A 317 -14.44 -9.52 -5.62
N PRO A 318 -14.46 -10.87 -5.72
CA PRO A 318 -15.54 -11.71 -5.17
C PRO A 318 -15.79 -11.62 -3.66
N GLU A 319 -14.87 -11.06 -2.86
CA GLU A 319 -14.97 -11.07 -1.39
C GLU A 319 -15.27 -9.70 -0.76
N GLU A 320 -15.27 -8.59 -1.52
CA GLU A 320 -15.79 -7.29 -1.04
C GLU A 320 -17.31 -7.37 -0.75
N GLN A 321 -17.99 -8.40 -1.28
CA GLN A 321 -19.37 -8.75 -0.95
C GLN A 321 -19.57 -9.42 0.42
N THR A 322 -18.51 -9.75 1.18
CA THR A 322 -18.67 -10.68 2.33
C THR A 322 -18.24 -10.21 3.71
N ASP A 323 -17.70 -9.00 3.94
CA ASP A 323 -17.36 -8.61 5.33
C ASP A 323 -17.19 -7.11 5.66
N ILE A 324 -18.12 -6.24 5.24
CA ILE A 324 -18.29 -4.89 5.86
C ILE A 324 -19.76 -4.62 6.22
N GLY A 325 -20.52 -5.71 6.40
CA GLY A 325 -21.94 -5.69 6.75
C GLY A 325 -22.22 -6.37 8.09
N ARG A 326 -21.42 -6.08 9.14
CA ARG A 326 -21.82 -6.10 10.56
C ARG A 326 -20.61 -5.93 11.50
N PHE A 327 -20.69 -4.84 12.26
CA PHE A 327 -19.93 -4.45 13.47
C PHE A 327 -18.65 -3.63 13.26
#